data_AF-A0A7Y0CYF0-F1
#
_entry.id   AF-A0A7Y0CYF0-F1
#
_cell.length_a   1.000
_cell.length_b   1.000
_cell.length_c   1.000
_cell.angle_alpha   90.00
_cell.angle_beta   90.00
_cell.angle_gamma   90.00
#
_symmetry.space_group_name_H-M   'P 1'
#
loop_
_entity.id
_entity.type
_entity.pdbx_description
1 polymer ?
#
loop_
_entity_poly.entity_id
_entity_poly.type
_entity_poly.pdbx_seq_one_letter_code
_entity_poly.pdbx_strand_id
1 'polypeptide(L)'
;MPEQAQPQPTSQQVKVPHPPRRNDPGKRRFREEPEVSVQDSYRLNTIRVTLPGGATVDVIPAPEGQASVDPSTILGAESPVWIVSGCNAYGRLSTPEDQAATTAVLYERLERRGWAWHPAVLMAPGREWVETGALVMGPSQDEIVARALYHGQEAVLLWDKYGVSTIPTGLIDDVVAGPPVPVMTSAALLGCPMRFGADDVCKRQGGPFGSRAIAVCASWENHRALLVSALGCTVCEGGVVDGNGRPISIVSSFVPSRRGGWQSGPPLSFEALDSSGERR
;
A
#
# COMPACT_ATOMS: atom_id res chain seq x y z
N MET A 1 14.09 -12.96 -28.45
CA MET A 1 12.78 -12.98 -27.75
C MET A 1 12.80 -14.13 -26.76
N PRO A 2 12.59 -13.83 -25.48
CA PRO A 2 11.24 -13.87 -24.96
C PRO A 2 10.78 -12.54 -24.39
N GLU A 3 9.46 -12.47 -24.30
CA GLU A 3 8.58 -11.36 -23.98
C GLU A 3 8.43 -11.27 -22.46
N GLN A 4 8.82 -10.13 -21.87
CA GLN A 4 8.33 -9.74 -20.55
C GLN A 4 7.39 -8.57 -20.74
N ALA A 5 6.18 -8.91 -21.19
CA ALA A 5 5.03 -8.10 -20.89
C ALA A 5 4.93 -7.98 -19.36
N GLN A 6 4.79 -6.75 -18.86
CA GLN A 6 4.18 -6.54 -17.55
C GLN A 6 2.95 -7.46 -17.48
N PRO A 7 2.65 -8.10 -16.33
CA PRO A 7 1.38 -8.79 -16.20
C PRO A 7 0.28 -7.74 -16.35
N GLN A 8 -0.22 -7.57 -17.57
CA GLN A 8 -1.46 -6.86 -17.80
C GLN A 8 -2.49 -7.60 -16.95
N PRO A 9 -3.24 -6.89 -16.10
CA PRO A 9 -4.25 -7.55 -15.30
C PRO A 9 -5.20 -8.26 -16.27
N THR A 10 -5.29 -9.58 -16.15
CA THR A 10 -6.13 -10.45 -16.99
C THR A 10 -7.62 -10.15 -16.82
N SER A 11 -7.96 -9.32 -15.83
CA SER A 11 -9.27 -8.83 -15.46
C SER A 11 -9.25 -7.30 -15.42
N GLN A 12 -10.34 -6.66 -15.86
CA GLN A 12 -10.53 -5.20 -15.68
C GLN A 12 -10.78 -4.79 -14.21
N GLN A 13 -10.87 -5.77 -13.30
CA GLN A 13 -11.20 -5.58 -11.89
C GLN A 13 -10.12 -6.18 -10.99
N VAL A 14 -9.84 -5.48 -9.88
CA VAL A 14 -8.95 -5.91 -8.80
C VAL A 14 -9.42 -7.23 -8.23
N LYS A 15 -8.50 -8.20 -8.15
CA LYS A 15 -8.74 -9.50 -7.55
C LYS A 15 -8.78 -9.35 -6.03
N VAL A 16 -9.90 -9.71 -5.40
CA VAL A 16 -10.01 -9.67 -3.94
C VAL A 16 -9.38 -10.92 -3.34
N PRO A 17 -8.41 -10.78 -2.44
CA PRO A 17 -7.77 -11.90 -1.76
C PRO A 17 -8.77 -12.67 -0.89
N HIS A 18 -8.71 -14.01 -0.91
CA HIS A 18 -9.64 -14.83 -0.15
C HIS A 18 -9.16 -15.04 1.29
N PRO A 19 -9.99 -14.76 2.32
CA PRO A 19 -9.60 -15.01 3.69
C PRO A 19 -9.56 -16.53 4.01
N PRO A 20 -8.56 -17.00 4.78
CA PRO A 20 -8.43 -18.39 5.17
C PRO A 20 -9.55 -18.78 6.13
N ARG A 21 -10.00 -20.02 6.06
CA ARG A 21 -11.03 -20.56 6.94
C ARG A 21 -10.41 -21.37 8.07
N ARG A 22 -11.10 -21.39 9.22
CA ARG A 22 -10.79 -22.26 10.37
C ARG A 22 -10.63 -23.75 10.00
N ASN A 23 -11.27 -24.18 8.92
CA ASN A 23 -11.28 -25.58 8.46
C ASN A 23 -10.33 -25.84 7.28
N ASP A 24 -9.54 -24.86 6.84
CA ASP A 24 -8.59 -25.08 5.76
C ASP A 24 -7.42 -25.96 6.29
N PRO A 25 -7.15 -27.12 5.67
CA PRO A 25 -6.14 -28.05 6.16
C PRO A 25 -4.75 -27.38 6.19
N GLY A 26 -4.07 -27.47 7.33
CA GLY A 26 -2.73 -26.88 7.53
C GLY A 26 -2.70 -25.36 7.79
N LYS A 27 -3.85 -24.65 7.77
CA LYS A 27 -3.90 -23.19 7.90
C LYS A 27 -4.33 -22.72 9.30
N ARG A 28 -3.47 -22.96 10.29
CA ARG A 28 -3.35 -22.06 11.46
C ARG A 28 -2.43 -20.86 11.17
N ARG A 29 -2.01 -20.69 9.92
CA ARG A 29 -1.10 -19.60 9.52
C ARG A 29 -1.94 -18.37 9.24
N PHE A 30 -1.99 -17.47 10.21
CA PHE A 30 -2.55 -16.13 10.07
C PHE A 30 -1.77 -15.26 9.05
N ARG A 31 -0.62 -15.75 8.56
CA ARG A 31 0.21 -15.15 7.53
C ARG A 31 0.41 -16.17 6.40
N GLU A 32 -0.34 -16.05 5.31
CA GLU A 32 0.07 -16.69 4.05
C GLU A 32 1.31 -15.96 3.54
N GLU A 33 2.27 -16.69 2.97
CA GLU A 33 3.41 -16.06 2.31
C GLU A 33 2.90 -15.15 1.19
N PRO A 34 3.52 -13.97 0.98
CA PRO A 34 3.09 -13.08 -0.08
C PRO A 34 3.21 -13.76 -1.44
N GLU A 35 2.27 -13.48 -2.36
CA GLU A 35 2.33 -13.99 -3.73
C GLU A 35 3.62 -13.53 -4.47
N VAL A 36 4.22 -12.44 -4.01
CA VAL A 36 5.45 -11.82 -4.54
C VAL A 36 6.44 -11.63 -3.39
N SER A 37 7.74 -11.81 -3.63
CA SER A 37 8.75 -11.59 -2.58
C SER A 37 8.69 -10.15 -2.04
N VAL A 38 9.07 -9.94 -0.77
CA VAL A 38 9.11 -8.58 -0.18
C VAL A 38 10.00 -7.65 -1.00
N GLN A 39 11.15 -8.15 -1.47
CA GLN A 39 12.06 -7.38 -2.31
C GLN A 39 11.41 -6.97 -3.64
N ASP A 40 10.77 -7.91 -4.34
CA ASP A 40 10.08 -7.60 -5.59
C ASP A 40 8.88 -6.67 -5.38
N SER A 41 8.21 -6.77 -4.23
CA SER A 41 7.09 -5.88 -3.89
C SER A 41 7.50 -4.41 -3.81
N TYR A 42 8.74 -4.11 -3.39
CA TYR A 42 9.26 -2.75 -3.37
C TYR A 42 9.69 -2.28 -4.76
N ARG A 43 10.17 -3.21 -5.61
CA ARG A 43 10.62 -2.92 -6.98
C ARG A 43 9.47 -2.71 -7.94
N LEU A 44 8.36 -3.41 -7.73
CA LEU A 44 7.22 -3.44 -8.65
C LEU A 44 6.08 -2.51 -8.20
N ASN A 45 6.18 -1.83 -7.06
CA ASN A 45 5.07 -1.02 -6.56
C ASN A 45 4.72 0.15 -7.50
N THR A 46 3.46 0.57 -7.42
CA THR A 46 3.04 1.88 -7.92
C THR A 46 3.05 2.85 -6.76
N ILE A 47 3.51 4.07 -7.01
CA ILE A 47 3.53 5.15 -6.03
C ILE A 47 2.64 6.27 -6.54
N ARG A 48 1.50 6.48 -5.89
CA ARG A 48 0.65 7.63 -6.14
C ARG A 48 1.11 8.80 -5.30
N VAL A 49 1.35 9.94 -5.94
CA VAL A 49 1.78 11.17 -5.27
C VAL A 49 0.75 12.27 -5.51
N THR A 50 0.39 12.99 -4.44
CA THR A 50 -0.43 14.21 -4.53
C THR A 50 0.47 15.43 -4.65
N LEU A 51 0.49 16.05 -5.82
CA LEU A 51 1.32 17.21 -6.12
C LEU A 51 0.79 18.50 -5.48
N PRO A 52 1.63 19.55 -5.36
CA PRO A 52 1.15 20.90 -5.06
C PRO A 52 -0.02 21.30 -5.99
N GLY A 53 -1.12 21.78 -5.41
CA GLY A 53 -2.34 22.13 -6.15
C GLY A 53 -3.35 20.98 -6.31
N GLY A 54 -3.06 19.79 -5.78
CA GLY A 54 -4.02 18.69 -5.63
C GLY A 54 -4.11 17.74 -6.83
N ALA A 55 -3.30 17.95 -7.87
CA ALA A 55 -3.15 16.98 -8.95
C ALA A 55 -2.50 15.69 -8.42
N THR A 56 -2.93 14.53 -8.92
CA THR A 56 -2.38 13.23 -8.52
C THR A 56 -1.74 12.54 -9.71
N VAL A 57 -0.56 11.96 -9.47
CA VAL A 57 0.20 11.21 -10.49
C VAL A 57 0.57 9.83 -9.95
N ASP A 58 0.54 8.84 -10.82
CA ASP A 58 1.05 7.50 -10.53
C ASP A 58 2.46 7.38 -11.12
N VAL A 59 3.43 7.10 -10.25
CA VAL A 59 4.81 6.73 -10.59
C VAL A 59 4.85 5.20 -10.64
N ILE A 60 5.17 4.66 -11.81
CA ILE A 60 5.13 3.21 -12.09
C ILE A 60 6.48 2.76 -12.65
N PRO A 61 6.86 1.47 -12.46
CA PRO A 61 8.04 0.91 -13.10
C PRO A 61 7.97 1.09 -14.62
N ALA A 62 9.03 1.64 -15.20
CA ALA A 62 9.12 1.85 -16.64
C ALA A 62 9.40 0.52 -17.37
N PRO A 63 8.95 0.38 -18.63
CA PRO A 63 9.39 -0.72 -19.50
C PRO A 63 10.92 -0.78 -19.63
N GLU A 64 11.44 -1.97 -19.84
CA GLU A 64 12.89 -2.19 -19.98
C GLU A 64 13.49 -1.29 -21.07
N GLY A 65 14.63 -0.67 -20.75
CA GLY A 65 15.36 0.22 -21.66
C GLY A 65 14.85 1.66 -21.73
N GLN A 66 13.78 2.02 -21.01
CA GLN A 66 13.34 3.41 -20.91
C GLN A 66 14.11 4.18 -19.82
N ALA A 67 14.39 5.45 -20.09
CA ALA A 67 14.98 6.36 -19.12
C ALA A 67 13.98 6.67 -18.00
N SER A 68 14.49 6.79 -16.77
CA SER A 68 13.66 7.15 -15.63
C SER A 68 13.27 8.62 -15.66
N VAL A 69 12.07 8.92 -15.17
CA VAL A 69 11.63 10.29 -14.89
C VAL A 69 12.28 10.77 -13.59
N ASP A 70 12.89 11.96 -13.64
CA ASP A 70 13.45 12.65 -12.48
C ASP A 70 12.33 13.35 -11.70
N PRO A 71 12.26 13.20 -10.36
CA PRO A 71 11.21 13.81 -9.53
C PRO A 71 11.13 15.34 -9.66
N SER A 72 12.24 16.02 -9.96
CA SER A 72 12.29 17.47 -10.14
C SER A 72 11.42 17.96 -11.30
N THR A 73 11.22 17.13 -12.33
CA THR A 73 10.39 17.46 -13.49
C THR A 73 8.90 17.52 -13.16
N ILE A 74 8.48 16.92 -12.04
CA ILE A 74 7.08 16.78 -11.64
C ILE A 74 6.77 17.63 -10.42
N LEU A 75 7.68 17.59 -9.43
CA LEU A 75 7.52 18.29 -8.16
C LEU A 75 7.98 19.74 -8.22
N GLY A 76 8.81 20.10 -9.21
CA GLY A 76 9.46 21.41 -9.27
C GLY A 76 10.44 21.63 -8.10
N ALA A 77 10.87 20.56 -7.44
CA ALA A 77 11.78 20.58 -6.29
C ALA A 77 13.11 19.91 -6.64
N GLU A 78 14.14 20.11 -5.81
CA GLU A 78 15.43 19.44 -6.00
C GLU A 78 15.30 17.91 -5.80
N SER A 79 15.93 17.16 -6.70
CA SER A 79 16.15 15.71 -6.56
C SER A 79 17.38 15.47 -5.67
N PRO A 80 17.41 14.43 -4.83
CA PRO A 80 16.42 13.36 -4.72
C PRO A 80 15.26 13.65 -3.76
N VAL A 81 14.22 12.83 -3.85
CA VAL A 81 13.11 12.81 -2.90
C VAL A 81 12.95 11.45 -2.25
N TRP A 82 12.35 11.43 -1.08
CA TRP A 82 12.20 10.23 -0.25
C TRP A 82 10.74 9.85 -0.10
N ILE A 83 10.43 8.56 -0.07
CA ILE A 83 9.07 8.08 0.13
C ILE A 83 9.07 7.12 1.32
N VAL A 84 8.20 7.41 2.28
CA VAL A 84 8.10 6.67 3.55
C VAL A 84 6.64 6.27 3.78
N SER A 85 6.41 4.99 4.07
CA SER A 85 5.11 4.50 4.50
C SER A 85 4.78 4.98 5.92
N GLY A 86 3.51 5.23 6.19
CA GLY A 86 2.94 5.48 7.53
C GLY A 86 2.09 4.32 8.05
N CYS A 87 1.98 3.24 7.27
CA CYS A 87 1.23 2.04 7.65
C CYS A 87 2.14 0.97 8.28
N ASN A 88 1.52 -0.04 8.92
CA ASN A 88 2.18 -1.28 9.36
C ASN A 88 3.47 -1.08 10.17
N ALA A 89 3.49 -0.08 11.08
CA ALA A 89 4.66 0.16 11.92
C ALA A 89 5.08 -1.11 12.67
N TYR A 90 6.36 -1.44 12.58
CA TYR A 90 6.98 -2.66 13.11
C TYR A 90 6.40 -3.96 12.53
N GLY A 91 5.87 -3.91 11.32
CA GLY A 91 5.28 -5.07 10.64
C GLY A 91 4.04 -5.64 11.35
N ARG A 92 3.43 -4.89 12.27
CA ARG A 92 2.30 -5.33 13.09
C ARG A 92 0.99 -5.35 12.30
N LEU A 93 0.20 -6.40 12.53
CA LEU A 93 -1.21 -6.44 12.12
C LEU A 93 -1.93 -5.28 12.82
N SER A 94 -2.61 -4.44 12.07
CA SER A 94 -3.23 -3.20 12.56
C SER A 94 -4.62 -3.03 11.98
N THR A 95 -5.51 -2.32 12.68
CA THR A 95 -6.80 -1.95 12.09
C THR A 95 -6.63 -0.81 11.08
N PRO A 96 -7.60 -0.57 10.18
CA PRO A 96 -7.59 0.64 9.33
C PRO A 96 -7.46 1.93 10.15
N GLU A 97 -8.10 1.98 11.33
CA GLU A 97 -8.01 3.11 12.26
C GLU A 97 -6.59 3.27 12.83
N ASP A 98 -5.92 2.18 13.22
CA ASP A 98 -4.53 2.21 13.70
C ASP A 98 -3.57 2.69 12.61
N GLN A 99 -3.80 2.30 11.34
CA GLN A 99 -3.01 2.75 10.20
C GLN A 99 -3.19 4.23 9.91
N ALA A 100 -4.43 4.70 9.94
CA ALA A 100 -4.74 6.12 9.79
C ALA A 100 -4.10 6.95 10.91
N ALA A 101 -4.18 6.47 12.16
CA ALA A 101 -3.55 7.12 13.31
C ALA A 101 -2.01 7.16 13.18
N THR A 102 -1.39 6.05 12.77
CA THR A 102 0.06 5.98 12.57
C THR A 102 0.52 6.91 11.45
N THR A 103 -0.22 6.95 10.34
CA THR A 103 0.04 7.86 9.22
C THR A 103 -0.13 9.34 9.63
N ALA A 104 -1.15 9.67 10.42
CA ALA A 104 -1.33 11.03 10.94
C ALA A 104 -0.15 11.46 11.83
N VAL A 105 0.37 10.56 12.66
CA VAL A 105 1.58 10.81 13.47
C VAL A 105 2.82 11.02 12.60
N LEU A 106 2.94 10.32 11.47
CA LEU A 106 4.02 10.58 10.49
C LEU A 106 3.93 12.02 9.98
N TYR A 107 2.77 12.44 9.47
CA TYR A 107 2.55 13.77 8.92
C TYR A 107 2.85 14.87 9.92
N GLU A 108 2.30 14.75 11.12
CA GLU A 108 2.54 15.72 12.19
C GLU A 108 4.05 15.84 12.52
N ARG A 109 4.78 14.71 12.53
CA ARG A 109 6.23 14.73 12.79
C ARG A 109 7.03 15.37 11.66
N LEU A 110 6.62 15.18 10.41
CA LEU A 110 7.24 15.82 9.25
C LEU A 110 7.02 17.34 9.30
N GLU A 111 5.79 17.77 9.61
CA GLU A 111 5.43 19.18 9.78
C GLU A 111 6.22 19.84 10.91
N ARG A 112 6.27 19.24 12.10
CA ARG A 112 7.04 19.77 13.24
C ARG A 112 8.53 19.92 12.94
N ARG A 113 9.05 19.17 11.97
CA ARG A 113 10.45 19.25 11.53
C ARG A 113 10.68 20.36 10.49
N GLY A 114 9.61 20.92 9.93
CA GLY A 114 9.68 21.89 8.84
C GLY A 114 10.11 21.29 7.51
N TRP A 115 10.00 19.96 7.34
CA TRP A 115 10.29 19.33 6.06
C TRP A 115 9.12 19.52 5.11
N ALA A 116 9.41 19.80 3.84
CA ALA A 116 8.39 19.85 2.80
C ALA A 116 7.99 18.42 2.44
N TRP A 117 6.69 18.14 2.44
CA TRP A 117 6.18 16.80 2.16
C TRP A 117 4.82 16.84 1.47
N HIS A 118 4.49 15.73 0.81
CA HIS A 118 3.23 15.51 0.11
C HIS A 118 2.66 14.13 0.45
N PRO A 119 1.33 13.97 0.55
CA PRO A 119 0.73 12.65 0.70
C PRO A 119 1.13 11.72 -0.45
N ALA A 120 1.53 10.50 -0.09
CA ALA A 120 1.88 9.45 -1.03
C ALA A 120 1.18 8.14 -0.66
N VAL A 121 0.98 7.28 -1.65
CA VAL A 121 0.40 5.95 -1.46
C VAL A 121 1.19 4.95 -2.26
N LEU A 122 1.74 3.95 -1.58
CA LEU A 122 2.39 2.81 -2.21
C LEU A 122 1.35 1.72 -2.40
N MET A 123 1.30 1.08 -3.57
CA MET A 123 0.38 -0.02 -3.80
C MET A 123 1.00 -1.09 -4.69
N ALA A 124 0.52 -2.32 -4.54
CA ALA A 124 0.84 -3.38 -5.48
C ALA A 124 0.31 -3.05 -6.89
N PRO A 125 0.94 -3.55 -7.98
CA PRO A 125 0.42 -3.40 -9.34
C PRO A 125 -1.05 -3.80 -9.49
N GLY A 126 -1.45 -4.90 -8.85
CA GLY A 126 -2.83 -5.39 -8.86
C GLY A 126 -3.70 -4.82 -7.74
N ARG A 127 -3.17 -3.86 -6.95
CA ARG A 127 -3.80 -3.23 -5.79
C ARG A 127 -4.18 -4.20 -4.67
N GLU A 128 -3.50 -5.35 -4.58
CA GLU A 128 -3.72 -6.36 -3.55
C GLU A 128 -3.46 -5.83 -2.13
N TRP A 129 -2.54 -4.88 -2.00
CA TRP A 129 -2.23 -4.12 -0.78
C TRP A 129 -2.00 -2.64 -1.11
N VAL A 130 -2.17 -1.78 -0.11
CA VAL A 130 -1.95 -0.33 -0.25
C VAL A 130 -1.44 0.25 1.07
N GLU A 131 -0.41 1.10 1.03
CA GLU A 131 0.21 1.71 2.20
C GLU A 131 0.20 3.24 2.03
N THR A 132 -0.51 3.95 2.91
CA THR A 132 -0.49 5.42 2.94
C THR A 132 0.81 5.89 3.57
N GLY A 133 1.33 7.02 3.10
CA GLY A 133 2.61 7.54 3.52
C GLY A 133 2.85 8.96 3.02
N ALA A 134 4.12 9.35 2.96
CA ALA A 134 4.55 10.67 2.52
C ALA A 134 5.70 10.57 1.52
N LEU A 135 5.69 11.47 0.54
CA LEU A 135 6.87 11.91 -0.18
C LEU A 135 7.47 13.10 0.56
N VAL A 136 8.78 13.09 0.81
CA VAL A 136 9.49 14.04 1.66
C VAL A 136 10.69 14.61 0.88
N MET A 137 10.84 15.92 0.93
CA MET A 137 11.88 16.68 0.22
C MET A 137 12.81 17.37 1.22
N GLY A 138 14.11 17.37 0.93
CA GLY A 138 15.13 18.09 1.69
C GLY A 138 15.94 17.31 2.74
N PRO A 139 15.47 16.24 3.42
CA PRO A 139 16.31 15.56 4.40
C PRO A 139 17.44 14.78 3.73
N SER A 140 18.54 14.62 4.45
CA SER A 140 19.60 13.68 4.10
C SER A 140 19.13 12.22 4.28
N GLN A 141 19.86 11.28 3.66
CA GLN A 141 19.57 9.85 3.80
C GLN A 141 19.55 9.39 5.26
N ASP A 142 20.54 9.80 6.05
CA ASP A 142 20.65 9.39 7.46
C ASP A 142 19.46 9.90 8.29
N GLU A 143 19.02 11.13 8.04
CA GLU A 143 17.89 11.71 8.76
C GLU A 143 16.57 11.01 8.45
N ILE A 144 16.30 10.72 7.17
CA ILE A 144 15.05 10.08 6.78
C ILE A 144 15.02 8.60 7.15
N VAL A 145 16.16 7.90 7.05
CA VAL A 145 16.29 6.50 7.48
C VAL A 145 16.10 6.39 8.99
N ALA A 146 16.75 7.25 9.79
CA ALA A 146 16.57 7.27 11.24
C ALA A 146 15.11 7.58 11.61
N ARG A 147 14.44 8.47 10.86
CA ARG A 147 13.03 8.80 11.09
C ARG A 147 12.11 7.63 10.77
N ALA A 148 12.34 6.97 9.64
CA ALA A 148 11.57 5.81 9.21
C ALA A 148 11.70 4.66 10.20
N LEU A 149 12.93 4.37 10.65
CA LEU A 149 13.20 3.38 11.69
C LEU A 149 12.46 3.71 13.00
N TYR A 150 12.52 4.97 13.45
CA TYR A 150 11.79 5.42 14.64
C TYR A 150 10.26 5.33 14.48
N HIS A 151 9.77 5.34 13.24
CA HIS A 151 8.36 5.14 12.91
C HIS A 151 8.01 3.67 12.62
N GLY A 152 8.95 2.74 12.87
CA GLY A 152 8.77 1.31 12.66
C GLY A 152 8.70 0.90 11.20
N GLN A 153 9.21 1.70 10.28
CA GLN A 153 9.22 1.38 8.85
C GLN A 153 10.48 0.61 8.50
N GLU A 154 10.34 -0.41 7.66
CA GLU A 154 11.44 -1.33 7.32
C GLU A 154 12.34 -0.78 6.23
N ALA A 155 11.80 0.07 5.36
CA ALA A 155 12.54 0.76 4.31
C ALA A 155 11.98 2.16 4.06
N VAL A 156 12.81 2.96 3.41
CA VAL A 156 12.41 4.16 2.68
C VAL A 156 12.76 3.97 1.21
N LEU A 157 12.00 4.60 0.32
CA LEU A 157 12.33 4.61 -1.09
C LEU A 157 13.03 5.93 -1.43
N LEU A 158 14.12 5.83 -2.15
CA LEU A 158 14.83 6.95 -2.76
C LEU A 158 14.39 7.06 -4.21
N TRP A 159 13.84 8.21 -4.60
CA TRP A 159 13.54 8.52 -6.00
C TRP A 159 14.48 9.61 -6.48
N ASP A 160 15.22 9.31 -7.55
CA ASP A 160 16.12 10.23 -8.25
C ASP A 160 16.03 10.05 -9.78
N LYS A 161 16.95 10.68 -10.51
CA LYS A 161 17.04 10.60 -11.98
C LYS A 161 17.28 9.19 -12.56
N TYR A 162 17.72 8.24 -11.73
CA TYR A 162 17.98 6.87 -12.15
C TYR A 162 16.80 5.95 -11.88
N GLY A 163 15.89 6.34 -10.98
CA GLY A 163 14.70 5.57 -10.66
C GLY A 163 14.36 5.56 -9.18
N VAL A 164 13.60 4.56 -8.78
CA VAL A 164 13.24 4.30 -7.39
C VAL A 164 14.09 3.16 -6.86
N SER A 165 14.79 3.39 -5.75
CA SER A 165 15.58 2.38 -5.05
C SER A 165 15.07 2.20 -3.63
N THR A 166 15.16 0.97 -3.12
CA THR A 166 14.82 0.64 -1.74
C THR A 166 16.04 0.85 -0.86
N ILE A 167 15.89 1.63 0.20
CA ILE A 167 16.91 1.84 1.23
C ILE A 167 16.42 1.19 2.52
N PRO A 168 17.05 0.10 2.98
CA PRO A 168 16.65 -0.57 4.20
C PRO A 168 16.97 0.29 5.43
N THR A 169 16.11 0.22 6.43
CA THR A 169 16.33 0.87 7.73
C THR A 169 17.15 0.04 8.70
N GLY A 170 17.36 -1.25 8.40
CA GLY A 170 17.97 -2.23 9.30
C GLY A 170 17.01 -2.77 10.36
N LEU A 171 15.71 -2.46 10.28
CA LEU A 171 14.70 -3.03 11.20
C LEU A 171 14.56 -4.55 11.03
N ILE A 172 14.80 -5.07 9.82
CA ILE A 172 14.65 -6.47 9.47
C ILE A 172 15.60 -6.85 8.32
N ASP A 173 16.11 -8.09 8.34
CA ASP A 173 17.23 -8.53 7.48
C ASP A 173 16.82 -8.90 6.05
N ASP A 174 15.54 -9.16 5.79
CA ASP A 174 15.04 -9.60 4.47
C ASP A 174 14.71 -8.44 3.52
N VAL A 175 14.85 -7.19 3.97
CA VAL A 175 14.77 -6.00 3.14
C VAL A 175 16.17 -5.55 2.80
N VAL A 176 16.53 -5.67 1.53
CA VAL A 176 17.89 -5.42 1.04
C VAL A 176 17.89 -4.26 0.06
N ALA A 177 18.93 -3.44 0.11
CA ALA A 177 19.16 -2.41 -0.89
C ALA A 177 19.25 -3.03 -2.29
N GLY A 178 18.58 -2.42 -3.26
CA GLY A 178 18.57 -2.86 -4.65
C GLY A 178 18.95 -1.75 -5.61
N PRO A 179 19.39 -2.08 -6.83
CA PRO A 179 19.63 -1.08 -7.86
C PRO A 179 18.32 -0.34 -8.19
N PRO A 180 18.40 0.95 -8.58
CA PRO A 180 17.22 1.74 -8.92
C PRO A 180 16.43 1.07 -10.04
N VAL A 181 15.10 1.07 -9.89
CA VAL A 181 14.15 0.66 -10.91
C VAL A 181 13.74 1.93 -11.67
N PRO A 182 14.02 2.05 -12.98
CA PRO A 182 13.55 3.18 -13.77
C PRO A 182 12.04 3.31 -13.67
N VAL A 183 11.55 4.55 -13.55
CA VAL A 183 10.11 4.83 -13.42
C VAL A 183 9.63 5.80 -14.48
N MET A 184 8.36 5.66 -14.85
CA MET A 184 7.61 6.62 -15.66
C MET A 184 6.42 7.14 -14.87
N THR A 185 5.80 8.20 -15.36
CA THR A 185 4.61 8.78 -14.73
C THR A 185 3.41 8.76 -15.63
N SER A 186 2.25 8.63 -15.00
CA SER A 186 0.94 8.67 -15.65
C SER A 186 -0.04 9.47 -14.80
N ALA A 187 -1.03 10.07 -15.43
CA ALA A 187 -2.10 10.74 -14.70
C ALA A 187 -2.86 9.70 -13.86
N ALA A 188 -3.07 10.01 -12.57
CA ALA A 188 -3.85 9.13 -11.72
C ALA A 188 -5.32 9.13 -12.18
N LEU A 189 -5.82 7.96 -12.56
CA LEU A 189 -7.21 7.82 -12.98
C LEU A 189 -8.15 7.97 -11.78
N LEU A 190 -9.17 8.81 -11.94
CA LEU A 190 -10.13 9.18 -10.91
C LEU A 190 -11.44 8.41 -11.12
N GLY A 191 -11.70 7.45 -10.23
CA GLY A 191 -13.01 6.82 -10.09
C GLY A 191 -12.89 5.52 -9.29
N CYS A 192 -13.60 4.44 -9.66
CA CYS A 192 -13.64 3.26 -8.78
C CYS A 192 -12.26 2.60 -8.63
N PRO A 193 -11.66 2.56 -7.43
CA PRO A 193 -10.32 2.03 -7.26
C PRO A 193 -10.26 0.49 -7.35
N MET A 194 -11.43 -0.18 -7.38
CA MET A 194 -11.53 -1.61 -7.67
C MET A 194 -11.38 -1.95 -9.16
N ARG A 195 -11.30 -0.97 -10.07
CA ARG A 195 -11.14 -1.20 -11.51
C ARG A 195 -9.82 -0.66 -12.03
N PHE A 196 -9.16 -1.44 -12.88
CA PHE A 196 -8.05 -0.94 -13.69
C PHE A 196 -8.66 -0.08 -14.80
N GLY A 197 -8.20 1.17 -14.92
CA GLY A 197 -8.87 2.21 -15.72
C GLY A 197 -9.75 3.17 -14.91
N ALA A 198 -10.25 2.77 -13.74
CA ALA A 198 -11.00 3.59 -12.77
C ALA A 198 -12.18 4.47 -13.27
N ASP A 199 -12.60 4.47 -14.53
CA ASP A 199 -13.57 5.45 -15.07
C ASP A 199 -15.07 5.15 -14.85
N ASP A 200 -15.42 4.15 -14.02
CA ASP A 200 -16.79 3.64 -13.91
C ASP A 200 -17.14 3.25 -12.45
N VAL A 201 -18.43 3.13 -12.14
CA VAL A 201 -18.95 2.85 -10.78
C VAL A 201 -18.45 1.51 -10.23
N CYS A 202 -18.24 1.45 -8.91
CA CYS A 202 -17.81 0.22 -8.25
C CYS A 202 -18.92 -0.85 -8.27
N LYS A 203 -18.76 -1.86 -9.12
CA LYS A 203 -19.65 -3.03 -9.17
C LYS A 203 -19.02 -4.22 -8.45
N ARG A 204 -19.76 -4.77 -7.49
CA ARG A 204 -19.40 -6.01 -6.79
C ARG A 204 -19.47 -7.20 -7.76
N GLN A 205 -18.49 -8.09 -7.74
CA GLN A 205 -18.53 -9.34 -8.51
C GLN A 205 -19.28 -10.46 -7.76
N GLY A 206 -20.19 -11.17 -8.45
CA GLY A 206 -20.83 -12.44 -8.02
C GLY A 206 -22.37 -12.45 -7.92
N GLY A 207 -22.98 -13.65 -8.00
CA GLY A 207 -24.40 -13.98 -7.67
C GLY A 207 -24.84 -15.40 -8.11
N PRO A 208 -25.83 -16.09 -7.49
CA PRO A 208 -26.56 -15.82 -6.23
C PRO A 208 -25.89 -16.44 -4.99
N PHE A 209 -26.30 -16.01 -3.79
CA PHE A 209 -25.46 -16.02 -2.58
C PHE A 209 -25.88 -17.02 -1.50
N GLY A 210 -25.25 -18.20 -1.46
CA GLY A 210 -25.20 -19.03 -0.24
C GLY A 210 -24.24 -18.44 0.81
N SER A 211 -24.08 -19.08 1.98
CA SER A 211 -23.21 -18.61 3.08
C SER A 211 -21.76 -18.26 2.64
N ARG A 212 -21.23 -18.99 1.66
CA ARG A 212 -19.91 -18.72 1.06
C ARG A 212 -19.82 -17.36 0.38
N ALA A 213 -20.92 -16.87 -0.16
CA ALA A 213 -20.94 -15.66 -0.97
C ALA A 213 -21.10 -14.39 -0.10
N ILE A 214 -21.60 -14.53 1.14
CA ILE A 214 -21.60 -13.45 2.15
C ILE A 214 -20.17 -13.10 2.58
N ALA A 215 -19.32 -14.10 2.85
CA ALA A 215 -17.93 -13.88 3.24
C ALA A 215 -17.10 -13.20 2.13
N VAL A 216 -17.34 -13.61 0.88
CA VAL A 216 -16.71 -12.97 -0.30
C VAL A 216 -17.18 -11.53 -0.46
N CYS A 217 -18.46 -11.26 -0.23
CA CYS A 217 -19.01 -9.91 -0.23
C CYS A 217 -18.33 -9.01 0.81
N ALA A 218 -18.24 -9.46 2.06
CA ALA A 218 -17.62 -8.71 3.14
C ALA A 218 -16.13 -8.41 2.86
N SER A 219 -15.39 -9.38 2.33
CA SER A 219 -13.99 -9.19 1.94
C SER A 219 -13.84 -8.17 0.81
N TRP A 220 -14.72 -8.20 -0.19
CA TRP A 220 -14.75 -7.21 -1.27
C TRP A 220 -15.05 -5.80 -0.75
N GLU A 221 -16.02 -5.66 0.14
CA GLU A 221 -16.39 -4.37 0.73
C GLU A 221 -15.27 -3.78 1.59
N ASN A 222 -14.60 -4.62 2.40
CA ASN A 222 -13.46 -4.18 3.22
C ASN A 222 -12.27 -3.76 2.36
N HIS A 223 -11.94 -4.53 1.31
CA HIS A 223 -10.86 -4.19 0.40
C HIS A 223 -11.17 -2.90 -0.39
N ARG A 224 -12.42 -2.74 -0.86
CA ARG A 224 -12.89 -1.50 -1.46
C ARG A 224 -12.74 -0.32 -0.51
N ALA A 225 -13.16 -0.46 0.75
CA ALA A 225 -13.07 0.61 1.73
C ALA A 225 -11.61 1.06 1.95
N LEU A 226 -10.68 0.11 2.05
CA LEU A 226 -9.25 0.41 2.14
C LEU A 226 -8.76 1.20 0.92
N LEU A 227 -9.05 0.71 -0.29
CA LEU A 227 -8.62 1.37 -1.51
C LEU A 227 -9.25 2.76 -1.69
N VAL A 228 -10.52 2.94 -1.32
CA VAL A 228 -11.18 4.26 -1.36
C VAL A 228 -10.56 5.21 -0.35
N SER A 229 -10.24 4.73 0.86
CA SER A 229 -9.57 5.55 1.88
C SER A 229 -8.19 6.02 1.44
N ALA A 230 -7.44 5.19 0.71
CA ALA A 230 -6.10 5.52 0.26
C ALA A 230 -6.09 6.33 -1.06
N LEU A 231 -6.94 5.98 -2.02
CA LEU A 231 -6.87 6.49 -3.40
C LEU A 231 -7.97 7.49 -3.76
N GLY A 232 -8.97 7.65 -2.90
CA GLY A 232 -10.20 8.39 -3.20
C GLY A 232 -11.13 7.64 -4.16
N CYS A 233 -12.35 8.16 -4.35
CA CYS A 233 -13.29 7.67 -5.35
C CYS A 233 -14.32 8.75 -5.72
N THR A 234 -14.37 9.12 -6.99
CA THR A 234 -15.28 10.17 -7.51
C THR A 234 -16.62 9.61 -8.03
N VAL A 235 -16.70 8.31 -8.32
CA VAL A 235 -17.87 7.63 -8.92
C VAL A 235 -18.45 6.52 -8.03
N CYS A 236 -18.03 6.46 -6.77
CA CYS A 236 -18.71 5.67 -5.77
C CYS A 236 -19.96 6.47 -5.40
N GLU A 237 -21.15 6.04 -5.81
CA GLU A 237 -22.42 6.67 -5.43
C GLU A 237 -22.43 6.95 -3.91
N GLY A 238 -22.37 8.24 -3.53
CA GLY A 238 -22.18 8.67 -2.14
C GLY A 238 -20.71 8.98 -1.81
N GLY A 239 -20.29 10.20 -2.17
CA GLY A 239 -19.09 10.80 -1.61
C GLY A 239 -19.15 10.80 -0.08
N VAL A 240 -17.97 10.66 0.55
CA VAL A 240 -17.78 10.49 1.99
C VAL A 240 -18.31 9.15 2.49
N VAL A 241 -17.41 8.28 2.97
CA VAL A 241 -17.79 7.23 3.91
C VAL A 241 -18.01 7.94 5.25
N ASP A 242 -19.17 8.55 5.43
CA ASP A 242 -19.62 9.13 6.68
C ASP A 242 -20.03 8.00 7.63
N GLY A 243 -19.02 7.41 8.29
CA GLY A 243 -19.01 7.03 9.71
C GLY A 243 -20.07 6.10 10.32
N ASN A 244 -21.19 5.75 9.70
CA ASN A 244 -22.33 5.17 10.43
C ASN A 244 -22.91 3.87 9.85
N GLY A 245 -22.37 3.37 8.74
CA GLY A 245 -22.76 2.08 8.17
C GLY A 245 -21.64 1.05 8.29
N ARG A 246 -21.21 0.69 9.51
CA ARG A 246 -20.21 -0.37 9.71
C ARG A 246 -20.73 -1.67 9.07
N PRO A 247 -20.06 -2.25 8.07
CA PRO A 247 -20.35 -3.62 7.67
C PRO A 247 -20.14 -4.52 8.90
N ILE A 248 -21.20 -5.20 9.34
CA ILE A 248 -21.07 -6.21 10.40
C ILE A 248 -20.40 -7.43 9.76
N SER A 249 -19.07 -7.41 9.72
CA SER A 249 -18.33 -8.66 9.53
C SER A 249 -18.22 -9.36 10.88
N ILE A 250 -18.88 -10.50 11.02
CA ILE A 250 -18.70 -11.43 12.15
C ILE A 250 -17.29 -12.07 12.08
N VAL A 251 -16.59 -11.94 10.94
CA VAL A 251 -15.31 -12.58 10.70
C VAL A 251 -14.38 -11.59 9.99
N SER A 252 -13.57 -10.88 10.76
CA SER A 252 -12.23 -10.44 10.39
C SER A 252 -12.11 -9.65 9.06
N SER A 253 -11.94 -8.33 9.15
CA SER A 253 -11.39 -7.53 8.04
C SER A 253 -10.05 -8.14 7.66
N PHE A 254 -9.89 -8.62 6.44
CA PHE A 254 -8.71 -9.35 5.98
C PHE A 254 -8.30 -8.71 4.65
N VAL A 255 -7.37 -7.76 4.67
CA VAL A 255 -6.75 -7.20 3.45
C VAL A 255 -5.28 -7.55 3.46
N PRO A 256 -4.63 -8.02 2.39
CA PRO A 256 -3.21 -8.39 2.44
C PRO A 256 -2.24 -7.27 2.74
N SER A 257 -1.12 -7.63 3.37
CA SER A 257 0.03 -6.74 3.55
C SER A 257 1.12 -7.05 2.53
N ARG A 258 2.06 -6.13 2.33
CA ARG A 258 3.29 -6.34 1.54
C ARG A 258 4.03 -7.64 1.91
N ARG A 259 4.03 -8.01 3.20
CA ARG A 259 4.71 -9.19 3.74
C ARG A 259 3.84 -10.46 3.74
N GLY A 260 2.74 -10.47 3.01
CA GLY A 260 1.75 -11.53 3.12
C GLY A 260 0.98 -11.46 4.44
N GLY A 261 0.04 -12.36 4.65
CA GLY A 261 -0.96 -12.24 5.73
C GLY A 261 -1.87 -11.04 5.52
N TRP A 262 -2.15 -10.26 6.56
CA TRP A 262 -3.22 -9.27 6.55
C TRP A 262 -2.83 -7.89 7.10
N GLN A 263 -2.87 -6.86 6.26
CA GLN A 263 -2.84 -5.44 6.61
C GLN A 263 -3.96 -5.05 7.60
N SER A 264 -5.14 -5.66 7.52
CA SER A 264 -6.19 -5.52 8.55
C SER A 264 -6.62 -6.90 9.06
N GLY A 265 -6.94 -7.01 10.35
CA GLY A 265 -7.29 -8.27 11.02
C GLY A 265 -7.87 -8.00 12.42
N PRO A 266 -8.64 -8.93 13.03
CA PRO A 266 -9.00 -8.80 14.43
C PRO A 266 -7.70 -8.72 15.27
N PRO A 267 -7.66 -7.89 16.32
CA PRO A 267 -6.49 -7.79 17.19
C PRO A 267 -6.09 -9.19 17.67
N LEU A 268 -4.79 -9.47 17.68
CA LEU A 268 -4.27 -10.71 18.24
C LEU A 268 -4.80 -10.84 19.69
N SER A 269 -5.39 -11.98 20.02
CA SER A 269 -5.64 -12.31 21.43
C SER A 269 -4.32 -12.24 22.19
N PHE A 270 -4.34 -11.85 23.47
CA PHE A 270 -3.14 -11.84 24.33
C PHE A 270 -2.35 -13.16 24.28
N GLU A 271 -3.05 -14.29 24.18
CA GLU A 271 -2.43 -15.61 24.03
C GLU A 271 -1.69 -15.79 22.69
N ALA A 272 -2.13 -15.13 21.62
CA ALA A 272 -1.48 -15.17 20.31
C ALA A 272 -0.21 -14.29 20.28
N LEU A 273 -0.25 -13.14 20.96
CA LEU A 273 0.92 -12.28 21.21
C LEU A 273 1.99 -12.99 22.08
N ASP A 274 1.56 -13.81 23.04
CA ASP A 274 2.48 -14.61 23.86
C ASP A 274 3.12 -15.76 23.09
N SER A 275 2.41 -16.33 22.11
CA SER A 275 2.92 -17.40 21.27
C SER A 275 3.82 -16.95 20.11
N SER A 276 3.75 -15.67 19.70
CA SER A 276 4.60 -15.10 18.63
C SER A 276 5.97 -14.65 19.12
N GLY A 277 6.25 -14.73 20.42
CA GLY A 277 7.53 -14.32 20.99
C GLY A 277 7.75 -12.80 21.00
N GLU A 278 6.75 -11.99 20.64
CA GLU A 278 6.82 -10.54 20.64
C GLU A 278 6.55 -9.96 22.04
N ARG A 279 7.45 -10.23 22.99
CA ARG A 279 7.56 -9.41 24.21
C ARG A 279 8.99 -8.85 24.35
N ARG A 280 9.07 -7.54 24.10
CA ARG A 280 10.07 -6.55 24.54
C ARG A 280 11.51 -6.73 24.08
#